data_AF-A0A3A6JGE7-F1
#
_entry.id   AF-A0A3A6JGE7-F1
#
_cell.length_a   1.000
_cell.length_b   1.000
_cell.length_c   1.000
_cell.angle_alpha   90.00
_cell.angle_beta   90.00
_cell.angle_gamma   90.00
#
_symmetry.space_group_name_H-M   'P 1'
#
loop_
_entity.id
_entity.type
_entity.pdbx_description
1 polymer ?
#
loop_
_entity_poly.entity_id
_entity_poly.type
_entity_poly.pdbx_seq_one_letter_code
_entity_poly.pdbx_strand_id
1 'polypeptide(L)'
;MKKFVYIILILAIGALAYYGTKEPSGRLEKNEEDQHAVSGMSEKLAGDYNEAGLTLYVNGSEVEEDEYKPYVSNNLHLMMPLKMLKDKMKCTYIEYVNGSIVIKRNEGVARLVLDSQDAELDGKDVKIADAPIKKDDETFVPIEYIADTLDYTCEYNYDTGRVSLQKVGEDSKLPAAYDMRKEGRVTEVRDQGDSGTCWAFASLAALETTLMPDEKLQFSVDNMTMNNGFGVEQFEGGQYRMSIAYLASWKGPVLEKDDPYGDDKTNSKLKAVKHLQEAEIIDDKNLKAVKEAVYTKGGVETAIYSDMIDADSSSEYYNEETHAYYYDGSEGINHDVVIVGWDDNYSKNNFNKAPKKDGAFICKNSWGTEFGEDGYFYISYYDAHICETSVVYTRLEGADNYDKIYQSDKLGWVGVLGFDQEDAYFANVYTAGKSEELKAVSFYATDAKTTYEVYVATNFENTDDLANKKLVASGEMEYAGYYTVNLDDVVKLPDEKKFAVIVHITTPGSKYPIAIEYDADSMTDSFDISDGEGYISLYGNQWYSAEKERKCNVCLKAFTDKTE
;
A
#
# COMPACT_ATOMS: atom_id res chain seq x y z
N MET A 1 30.46 -46.51 41.99
CA MET A 1 30.98 -45.15 41.69
C MET A 1 29.96 -44.31 40.91
N LYS A 2 28.74 -44.12 41.45
CA LYS A 2 27.69 -43.26 40.86
C LYS A 2 27.00 -42.34 41.89
N LYS A 3 27.52 -42.27 43.12
CA LYS A 3 27.04 -41.36 44.18
C LYS A 3 28.04 -40.26 44.56
N PHE A 4 29.23 -40.24 43.93
CA PHE A 4 30.24 -39.20 44.17
C PHE A 4 30.20 -38.04 43.16
N VAL A 5 29.52 -38.21 42.01
CA VAL A 5 29.41 -37.18 40.96
C VAL A 5 28.36 -36.10 41.33
N TYR A 6 27.29 -36.47 42.02
CA TYR A 6 26.25 -35.52 42.43
C TYR A 6 26.63 -34.63 43.64
N ILE A 7 27.60 -35.06 44.47
CA ILE A 7 28.07 -34.24 45.61
C ILE A 7 29.07 -33.17 45.14
N ILE A 8 29.81 -33.41 44.06
CA ILE A 8 30.76 -32.44 43.49
C ILE A 8 30.01 -31.33 42.72
N LEU A 9 28.89 -31.64 42.07
CA LEU A 9 28.09 -30.61 41.35
C LEU A 9 27.35 -29.65 42.29
N ILE A 10 26.85 -30.14 43.44
CA ILE A 10 26.15 -29.30 44.43
C ILE A 10 27.14 -28.49 45.29
N LEU A 11 28.34 -29.01 45.55
CA LEU A 11 29.41 -28.23 46.21
C LEU A 11 30.04 -27.18 45.28
N ALA A 12 30.07 -27.40 43.97
CA ALA A 12 30.57 -26.42 43.00
C ALA A 12 29.63 -25.20 42.87
N ILE A 13 28.31 -25.43 42.86
CA ILE A 13 27.31 -24.34 42.81
C ILE A 13 27.25 -23.60 44.17
N GLY A 14 27.44 -24.30 45.29
CA GLY A 14 27.52 -23.67 46.63
C GLY A 14 28.82 -22.89 46.89
N ALA A 15 29.95 -23.28 46.30
CA ALA A 15 31.23 -22.59 46.46
C ALA A 15 31.36 -21.35 45.56
N LEU A 16 30.75 -21.36 44.37
CA LEU A 16 30.68 -20.20 43.47
C LEU A 16 29.78 -19.07 44.02
N ALA A 17 28.86 -19.39 44.93
CA ALA A 17 28.06 -18.40 45.65
C ALA A 17 28.72 -17.87 46.94
N TYR A 18 29.83 -18.47 47.41
CA TYR A 18 30.49 -18.09 48.68
C TYR A 18 31.90 -17.48 48.52
N TYR A 19 32.63 -17.78 47.44
CA TYR A 19 33.96 -17.20 47.18
C TYR A 19 33.96 -16.35 45.91
N GLY A 20 33.71 -15.05 46.09
CA GLY A 20 34.12 -14.05 45.13
C GLY A 20 35.64 -14.01 44.96
N THR A 21 36.05 -13.61 43.76
CA THR A 21 37.39 -13.12 43.37
C THR A 21 38.53 -14.14 43.29
N LYS A 22 38.68 -14.75 42.11
CA LYS A 22 39.96 -14.86 41.36
C LYS A 22 39.70 -15.53 40.01
N GLU A 23 39.90 -14.79 38.92
CA GLU A 23 39.84 -15.33 37.57
C GLU A 23 40.94 -16.40 37.36
N PRO A 24 40.61 -17.63 36.96
CA PRO A 24 41.59 -18.54 36.40
C PRO A 24 41.86 -18.15 34.94
N SER A 25 43.07 -17.68 34.65
CA SER A 25 43.54 -17.48 33.28
C SER A 25 44.06 -18.81 32.71
N GLY A 26 43.36 -19.29 31.68
CA GLY A 26 43.74 -20.45 30.87
C GLY A 26 43.04 -20.35 29.52
N ARG A 27 43.81 -20.42 28.43
CA ARG A 27 43.30 -20.36 27.07
C ARG A 27 42.80 -21.76 26.70
N LEU A 28 41.49 -21.94 26.63
CA LEU A 28 40.86 -23.14 26.06
C LEU A 28 41.15 -23.14 24.55
N GLU A 29 41.95 -24.11 24.10
CA GLU A 29 42.05 -24.41 22.67
C GLU A 29 40.86 -25.32 22.30
N LYS A 30 40.01 -24.84 21.38
CA LYS A 30 38.81 -25.54 20.90
C LYS A 30 39.23 -26.71 19.98
N ASN A 31 38.70 -27.91 20.21
CA ASN A 31 38.83 -29.03 19.27
C ASN A 31 37.60 -29.12 18.33
N GLU A 32 37.68 -29.91 17.27
CA GLU A 32 36.60 -30.08 16.27
C GLU A 32 35.35 -30.81 16.81
N GLU A 33 35.48 -31.62 17.86
CA GLU A 33 34.32 -32.31 18.50
C GLU A 33 33.43 -31.32 19.28
N ASP A 34 34.02 -30.29 19.88
CA ASP A 34 33.29 -29.21 20.57
C ASP A 34 32.49 -28.34 19.58
N GLN A 35 32.95 -28.19 18.33
CA GLN A 35 32.19 -27.48 17.29
C GLN A 35 30.91 -28.25 16.90
N HIS A 36 30.99 -29.58 16.77
CA HIS A 36 29.82 -30.41 16.46
C HIS A 36 28.81 -30.48 17.61
N ALA A 37 29.28 -30.51 18.87
CA ALA A 37 28.39 -30.48 20.02
C ALA A 37 27.67 -29.14 20.16
N VAL A 38 28.37 -28.02 19.90
CA VAL A 38 27.78 -26.68 19.89
C VAL A 38 26.82 -26.51 18.71
N SER A 39 27.17 -26.98 17.51
CA SER A 39 26.29 -26.87 16.34
C SER A 39 25.00 -27.67 16.52
N GLY A 40 25.09 -28.91 17.03
CA GLY A 40 23.91 -29.73 17.30
C GLY A 40 23.02 -29.16 18.41
N MET A 41 23.58 -28.41 19.36
CA MET A 41 22.80 -27.67 20.36
C MET A 41 22.10 -26.45 19.76
N SER A 42 22.79 -25.67 18.92
CA SER A 42 22.21 -24.51 18.24
C SER A 42 21.10 -24.91 17.27
N GLU A 43 21.29 -25.99 16.50
CA GLU A 43 20.26 -26.53 15.61
C GLU A 43 19.00 -26.94 16.37
N LYS A 44 19.17 -27.66 17.49
CA LYS A 44 18.04 -28.04 18.32
C LYS A 44 17.33 -26.81 18.88
N LEU A 45 18.09 -25.84 19.39
CA LEU A 45 17.52 -24.63 19.98
C LEU A 45 16.79 -23.76 18.94
N ALA A 46 17.35 -23.63 17.73
CA ALA A 46 16.68 -22.99 16.61
C ALA A 46 15.37 -23.71 16.25
N GLY A 47 15.39 -25.04 16.22
CA GLY A 47 14.19 -25.86 16.04
C GLY A 47 13.13 -25.60 17.11
N ASP A 48 13.52 -25.58 18.39
CA ASP A 48 12.62 -25.32 19.51
C ASP A 48 11.99 -23.91 19.41
N TYR A 49 12.75 -22.88 18.98
CA TYR A 49 12.20 -21.54 18.75
C TYR A 49 11.25 -21.47 17.56
N ASN A 50 11.61 -22.10 16.45
CA ASN A 50 10.77 -22.10 15.25
C ASN A 50 9.48 -22.90 15.44
N GLU A 51 9.47 -23.92 16.32
CA GLU A 51 8.26 -24.66 16.69
C GLU A 51 7.38 -23.86 17.68
N ALA A 52 7.99 -23.08 18.57
CA ALA A 52 7.26 -22.24 19.53
C ALA A 52 6.59 -21.01 18.90
N GLY A 53 7.06 -20.57 17.74
CA GLY A 53 6.61 -19.34 17.08
C GLY A 53 7.40 -18.11 17.52
N LEU A 54 7.37 -17.06 16.71
CA LEU A 54 8.05 -15.80 16.96
C LEU A 54 7.04 -14.66 16.97
N THR A 55 7.00 -13.88 18.05
CA THR A 55 6.14 -12.70 18.12
C THR A 55 6.93 -11.46 17.72
N LEU A 56 6.50 -10.81 16.63
CA LEU A 56 7.21 -9.69 16.02
C LEU A 56 6.54 -8.35 16.37
N TYR A 57 7.36 -7.38 16.78
CA TYR A 57 6.94 -6.00 17.00
C TYR A 57 7.75 -5.05 16.12
N VAL A 58 7.08 -4.13 15.43
CA VAL A 58 7.70 -3.05 14.68
C VAL A 58 7.20 -1.72 15.21
N ASN A 59 8.11 -0.87 15.69
CA ASN A 59 7.78 0.42 16.30
C ASN A 59 6.75 0.31 17.45
N GLY A 60 6.76 -0.82 18.16
CA GLY A 60 5.85 -1.10 19.28
C GLY A 60 4.51 -1.74 18.90
N SER A 61 4.15 -1.79 17.62
CA SER A 61 2.97 -2.50 17.12
C SER A 61 3.29 -3.95 16.81
N GLU A 62 2.42 -4.86 17.22
CA GLU A 62 2.53 -6.28 16.88
C GLU A 62 2.28 -6.48 15.38
N VAL A 63 3.03 -7.40 14.77
CA VAL A 63 2.83 -7.85 13.39
C VAL A 63 2.15 -9.21 13.45
N GLU A 64 0.98 -9.33 12.80
CA GLU A 64 0.23 -10.59 12.73
C GLU A 64 1.09 -11.71 12.15
N GLU A 65 1.28 -12.79 12.92
CA GLU A 65 2.22 -13.88 12.65
C GLU A 65 1.89 -14.64 11.34
N ASP A 66 0.61 -14.66 10.94
CA ASP A 66 0.17 -15.33 9.72
C ASP A 66 0.62 -14.61 8.44
N GLU A 67 0.95 -13.31 8.52
CA GLU A 67 1.30 -12.48 7.37
C GLU A 67 2.77 -12.67 6.92
N TYR A 68 3.68 -12.93 7.88
CA TYR A 68 5.11 -13.13 7.62
C TYR A 68 5.67 -14.19 8.55
N LYS A 69 6.50 -15.10 8.01
CA LYS A 69 7.03 -16.24 8.76
C LYS A 69 8.55 -16.12 8.98
N PRO A 70 9.03 -15.19 9.83
CA PRO A 70 10.43 -15.14 10.18
C PRO A 70 10.84 -16.43 10.90
N TYR A 71 12.13 -16.75 10.87
CA TYR A 71 12.63 -17.93 11.56
C TYR A 71 14.05 -17.70 12.10
N VAL A 72 14.44 -18.49 13.08
CA VAL A 72 15.80 -18.51 13.63
C VAL A 72 16.64 -19.55 12.87
N SER A 73 17.78 -19.12 12.32
CA SER A 73 18.71 -20.01 11.63
C SER A 73 19.37 -21.02 12.58
N ASN A 74 20.02 -22.05 12.01
CA ASN A 74 20.82 -23.00 12.81
C ASN A 74 21.99 -22.34 13.54
N ASN A 75 22.39 -21.13 13.13
CA ASN A 75 23.40 -20.32 13.78
C ASN A 75 22.81 -19.32 14.80
N LEU A 76 21.51 -19.43 15.09
CA LEU A 76 20.75 -18.59 16.02
C LEU A 76 20.63 -17.11 15.59
N HIS A 77 20.68 -16.82 14.29
CA HIS A 77 20.36 -15.48 13.80
C HIS A 77 18.93 -15.42 13.28
N LEU A 78 18.28 -14.28 13.49
CA LEU A 78 16.95 -14.04 12.97
C LEU A 78 16.96 -13.78 11.46
N MET A 79 16.17 -14.58 10.74
CA MET A 79 16.01 -14.51 9.30
C MET A 79 14.63 -13.92 8.99
N MET A 80 14.64 -12.75 8.35
CA MET A 80 13.45 -11.95 8.10
C MET A 80 13.10 -11.96 6.60
N PRO A 81 11.83 -12.16 6.22
CA PRO A 81 11.43 -12.06 4.83
C PRO A 81 11.57 -10.63 4.28
N LEU A 82 12.02 -10.49 3.03
CA LEU A 82 12.14 -9.18 2.35
C LEU A 82 10.82 -8.43 2.28
N LYS A 83 9.71 -9.16 2.12
CA LYS A 83 8.36 -8.58 2.08
C LYS A 83 8.04 -7.82 3.38
N MET A 84 8.42 -8.36 4.54
CA MET A 84 8.22 -7.70 5.84
C MET A 84 9.02 -6.40 5.96
N LEU A 85 10.26 -6.38 5.44
CA LEU A 85 11.10 -5.17 5.39
C LEU A 85 10.44 -4.06 4.54
N LYS A 86 9.82 -4.43 3.41
CA LYS A 86 9.05 -3.50 2.58
C LYS A 86 7.81 -3.00 3.31
N ASP A 87 6.96 -3.92 3.76
CA ASP A 87 5.61 -3.62 4.23
C ASP A 87 5.58 -2.96 5.61
N LYS A 88 6.48 -3.34 6.53
CA LYS A 88 6.49 -2.84 7.92
C LYS A 88 7.65 -1.91 8.24
N MET A 89 8.78 -2.03 7.54
CA MET A 89 9.95 -1.16 7.79
C MET A 89 10.11 -0.02 6.77
N LYS A 90 9.21 0.09 5.78
CA LYS A 90 9.28 1.09 4.70
C LYS A 90 10.58 1.01 3.89
N CYS A 91 11.11 -0.19 3.69
CA CYS A 91 12.25 -0.42 2.82
C CYS A 91 11.80 -0.59 1.36
N THR A 92 12.75 -0.46 0.44
CA THR A 92 12.62 -0.94 -0.94
C THR A 92 13.65 -2.04 -1.15
N TYR A 93 13.35 -3.00 -2.02
CA TYR A 93 14.33 -4.01 -2.40
C TYR A 93 14.25 -4.39 -3.88
N ILE A 94 15.36 -4.91 -4.39
CA ILE A 94 15.47 -5.51 -5.72
C ILE A 94 16.24 -6.81 -5.59
N GLU A 95 15.68 -7.87 -6.17
CA GLU A 95 16.36 -9.13 -6.38
C GLU A 95 16.78 -9.24 -7.85
N TYR A 96 18.07 -9.40 -8.08
CA TYR A 96 18.65 -9.58 -9.40
C TYR A 96 18.77 -11.07 -9.74
N VAL A 97 18.71 -11.40 -11.04
CA VAL A 97 18.79 -12.78 -11.55
C VAL A 97 20.09 -13.49 -11.14
N ASN A 98 21.16 -12.74 -10.89
CA ASN A 98 22.44 -13.26 -10.41
C ASN A 98 22.47 -13.56 -8.90
N GLY A 99 21.35 -13.40 -8.20
CA GLY A 99 21.23 -13.59 -6.75
C GLY A 99 21.64 -12.38 -5.91
N SER A 100 22.04 -11.26 -6.52
CA SER A 100 22.26 -10.01 -5.76
C SER A 100 20.93 -9.46 -5.25
N ILE A 101 20.93 -8.99 -4.01
CA ILE A 101 19.80 -8.37 -3.34
C ILE A 101 20.25 -6.97 -2.93
N VAL A 102 19.48 -5.94 -3.28
CA VAL A 102 19.75 -4.58 -2.82
C VAL A 102 18.54 -4.11 -2.04
N ILE A 103 18.75 -3.75 -0.78
CA ILE A 103 17.72 -3.23 0.13
C ILE A 103 18.09 -1.78 0.46
N LYS A 104 17.13 -0.88 0.36
CA LYS A 104 17.33 0.55 0.64
C LYS A 104 16.26 1.05 1.60
N ARG A 105 16.68 1.93 2.50
CA ARG A 105 15.78 2.76 3.30
C ARG A 105 16.46 4.09 3.54
N ASN A 106 15.77 5.20 3.25
CA ASN A 106 16.36 6.54 3.31
C ASN A 106 17.64 6.61 2.46
N GLU A 107 18.75 7.03 3.07
CA GLU A 107 20.09 7.03 2.45
C GLU A 107 20.83 5.70 2.62
N GLY A 108 20.34 4.81 3.48
CA GLY A 108 20.95 3.52 3.80
C GLY A 108 20.79 2.48 2.70
N VAL A 109 21.87 1.75 2.41
CA VAL A 109 21.88 0.71 1.37
C VAL A 109 22.59 -0.55 1.83
N ALA A 110 21.86 -1.65 1.89
CA ALA A 110 22.40 -2.99 2.11
C ALA A 110 22.40 -3.80 0.82
N ARG A 111 23.57 -4.26 0.37
CA ARG A 111 23.72 -5.18 -0.77
C ARG A 111 24.13 -6.54 -0.24
N LEU A 112 23.33 -7.53 -0.52
CA LEU A 112 23.53 -8.92 -0.10
C LEU A 112 23.59 -9.81 -1.35
N VAL A 113 24.04 -11.05 -1.20
CA VAL A 113 24.03 -12.03 -2.29
C VAL A 113 23.49 -13.35 -1.76
N LEU A 114 22.48 -13.91 -2.43
CA LEU A 114 21.92 -15.23 -2.10
C LEU A 114 23.02 -16.27 -1.96
N ASP A 115 22.90 -17.09 -0.90
CA ASP A 115 23.83 -18.16 -0.57
C ASP A 115 25.29 -17.71 -0.33
N SER A 116 25.52 -16.41 -0.15
CA SER A 116 26.83 -15.83 0.16
C SER A 116 26.81 -15.06 1.48
N GLN A 117 27.92 -15.16 2.21
CA GLN A 117 28.19 -14.37 3.40
C GLN A 117 28.83 -13.01 3.09
N ASP A 118 29.06 -12.70 1.81
CA ASP A 118 29.52 -11.38 1.38
C ASP A 118 28.35 -10.40 1.31
N ALA A 119 28.55 -9.22 1.91
CA ALA A 119 27.61 -8.13 1.89
C ALA A 119 28.36 -6.79 1.79
N GLU A 120 27.67 -5.76 1.30
CA GLU A 120 28.13 -4.37 1.33
C GLU A 120 27.07 -3.52 2.03
N LEU A 121 27.44 -2.87 3.13
CA LEU A 121 26.56 -2.01 3.91
C LEU A 121 27.07 -0.57 3.82
N ASP A 122 26.27 0.33 3.26
CA ASP A 122 26.62 1.74 3.04
C ASP A 122 27.99 1.92 2.34
N GLY A 123 28.24 1.09 1.32
CA GLY A 123 29.48 1.10 0.56
C GLY A 123 30.67 0.44 1.24
N LYS A 124 30.47 -0.27 2.36
CA LYS A 124 31.52 -0.99 3.08
C LYS A 124 31.31 -2.50 2.99
N ASP A 125 32.31 -3.21 2.49
CA ASP A 125 32.32 -4.67 2.48
C ASP A 125 32.32 -5.22 3.91
N VAL A 126 31.39 -6.13 4.20
CA VAL A 126 31.24 -6.84 5.47
C VAL A 126 31.00 -8.32 5.24
N LYS A 127 31.33 -9.14 6.25
CA LYS A 127 30.95 -10.55 6.30
C LYS A 127 29.80 -10.74 7.28
N ILE A 128 28.70 -11.28 6.80
CA ILE A 128 27.54 -11.68 7.62
C ILE A 128 27.64 -13.17 7.99
N ALA A 129 27.10 -13.57 9.13
CA ALA A 129 27.27 -14.95 9.60
C ALA A 129 26.32 -15.93 8.90
N ASP A 130 25.09 -15.52 8.60
CA ASP A 130 24.18 -16.29 7.75
C ASP A 130 24.03 -15.60 6.41
N ALA A 131 24.02 -16.39 5.34
CA ALA A 131 23.71 -15.90 4.02
C ALA A 131 22.21 -15.61 3.89
N PRO A 132 21.79 -14.65 3.07
CA PRO A 132 20.43 -14.60 2.57
C PRO A 132 20.10 -15.91 1.86
N ILE A 133 18.88 -16.40 2.06
CA ILE A 133 18.43 -17.64 1.41
C ILE A 133 17.04 -17.47 0.84
N LYS A 134 16.72 -18.27 -0.17
CA LYS A 134 15.38 -18.36 -0.74
C LYS A 134 14.68 -19.64 -0.29
N LYS A 135 13.49 -19.52 0.29
CA LYS A 135 12.63 -20.62 0.75
C LYS A 135 11.20 -20.36 0.29
N ASP A 136 10.57 -21.36 -0.33
CA ASP A 136 9.17 -21.27 -0.80
C ASP A 136 8.88 -19.98 -1.61
N ASP A 137 9.80 -19.65 -2.53
CA ASP A 137 9.82 -18.44 -3.34
C ASP A 137 9.98 -17.10 -2.60
N GLU A 138 10.13 -17.12 -1.28
CA GLU A 138 10.40 -15.94 -0.45
C GLU A 138 11.89 -15.86 -0.07
N THR A 139 12.46 -14.67 -0.16
CA THR A 139 13.86 -14.42 0.20
C THR A 139 13.95 -13.89 1.63
N PHE A 140 14.78 -14.55 2.43
CA PHE A 140 15.03 -14.24 3.83
C PHE A 140 16.43 -13.66 4.00
N VAL A 141 16.54 -12.60 4.82
CA VAL A 141 17.79 -11.89 5.09
C VAL A 141 18.07 -11.84 6.59
N PRO A 142 19.35 -11.85 7.01
CA PRO A 142 19.71 -11.85 8.42
C PRO A 142 19.58 -10.43 9.00
N ILE A 143 18.45 -10.14 9.63
CA ILE A 143 18.04 -8.76 9.98
C ILE A 143 19.03 -8.07 10.93
N GLU A 144 19.64 -8.82 11.84
CA GLU A 144 20.61 -8.33 12.82
C GLU A 144 21.83 -7.63 12.19
N TYR A 145 22.17 -7.99 10.95
CA TYR A 145 23.32 -7.40 10.25
C TYR A 145 22.97 -6.16 9.44
N ILE A 146 21.71 -5.99 9.07
CA ILE A 146 21.27 -4.93 8.16
C ILE A 146 20.39 -3.87 8.84
N ALA A 147 19.84 -4.17 10.03
CA ALA A 147 18.90 -3.27 10.72
C ALA A 147 19.47 -1.86 10.91
N ASP A 148 20.72 -1.72 11.37
CA ASP A 148 21.35 -0.42 11.60
C ASP A 148 21.47 0.40 10.31
N THR A 149 21.89 -0.24 9.20
CA THR A 149 21.95 0.39 7.85
C THR A 149 20.56 0.80 7.36
N LEU A 150 19.51 0.14 7.85
CA LEU A 150 18.13 0.48 7.55
C LEU A 150 17.51 1.38 8.63
N ASP A 151 18.29 2.08 9.46
CA ASP A 151 17.87 2.89 10.62
C ASP A 151 16.83 2.20 11.54
N TYR A 152 17.10 0.95 11.91
CA TYR A 152 16.38 0.19 12.92
C TYR A 152 17.35 -0.48 13.90
N THR A 153 16.96 -0.62 15.16
CA THR A 153 17.55 -1.63 16.04
C THR A 153 16.73 -2.91 15.97
N CYS A 154 17.39 -4.04 16.18
CA CYS A 154 16.75 -5.34 16.35
C CYS A 154 17.10 -5.91 17.72
N GLU A 155 16.09 -6.14 18.55
CA GLU A 155 16.22 -6.80 19.84
C GLU A 155 15.47 -8.14 19.81
N TYR A 156 16.13 -9.22 20.22
CA TYR A 156 15.50 -10.53 20.33
C TYR A 156 15.56 -11.06 21.76
N ASN A 157 14.40 -11.47 22.27
CA ASN A 157 14.26 -12.12 23.57
C ASN A 157 13.99 -13.61 23.37
N TYR A 158 15.05 -14.39 23.53
CA TYR A 158 15.05 -15.85 23.47
C TYR A 158 14.11 -16.54 24.48
N ASP A 159 13.85 -15.94 25.64
CA ASP A 159 12.96 -16.56 26.64
C ASP A 159 11.48 -16.46 26.26
N THR A 160 11.11 -15.41 25.52
CA THR A 160 9.72 -15.13 25.15
C THR A 160 9.43 -15.29 23.66
N GLY A 161 10.44 -15.59 22.84
CA GLY A 161 10.32 -15.59 21.37
C GLY A 161 10.01 -14.20 20.78
N ARG A 162 10.25 -13.13 21.54
CA ARG A 162 9.86 -11.76 21.12
C ARG A 162 10.96 -11.12 20.30
N VAL A 163 10.63 -10.68 19.08
CA VAL A 163 11.46 -9.82 18.23
C VAL A 163 10.92 -8.40 18.29
N SER A 164 11.77 -7.41 18.53
CA SER A 164 11.41 -5.99 18.50
C SER A 164 12.32 -5.22 17.56
N LEU A 165 11.75 -4.68 16.49
CA LEU A 165 12.38 -3.74 15.59
C LEU A 165 11.95 -2.31 15.94
N GLN A 166 12.89 -1.45 16.29
CA GLN A 166 12.60 -0.05 16.64
C GLN A 166 13.34 0.89 15.72
N LYS A 167 12.62 1.81 15.07
CA LYS A 167 13.22 2.86 14.24
C LYS A 167 14.19 3.71 15.07
N VAL A 168 15.35 4.00 14.49
CA VAL A 168 16.36 4.91 15.07
C VAL A 168 16.38 6.21 14.27
N GLY A 169 16.45 7.36 14.96
CA GLY A 169 16.54 8.69 14.32
C GLY A 169 15.19 9.37 14.04
N GLU A 170 15.25 10.59 13.51
CA GLU A 170 14.06 11.37 13.10
C GLU A 170 13.41 10.83 11.81
N ASP A 171 12.26 11.38 11.43
CA ASP A 171 11.57 10.98 10.20
C ASP A 171 12.44 11.10 8.95
N SER A 172 12.25 10.10 8.08
CA SER A 172 13.01 9.79 6.87
C SER A 172 13.59 11.01 6.17
N LYS A 173 14.92 11.08 6.08
CA LYS A 173 15.56 11.92 5.08
C LYS A 173 15.55 11.14 3.76
N LEU A 174 14.55 11.41 2.93
CA LEU A 174 14.50 10.84 1.58
C LEU A 174 15.78 11.22 0.81
N PRO A 175 16.27 10.35 -0.08
CA PRO A 175 17.44 10.68 -0.88
C PRO A 175 17.18 11.93 -1.74
N ALA A 176 18.23 12.69 -2.03
CA ALA A 176 18.11 13.89 -2.88
C ALA A 176 17.63 13.56 -4.30
N ALA A 177 17.86 12.33 -4.77
CA ALA A 177 17.33 11.84 -6.03
C ALA A 177 16.94 10.36 -5.91
N TYR A 178 15.88 9.97 -6.59
CA TYR A 178 15.38 8.61 -6.66
C TYR A 178 14.72 8.38 -8.02
N ASP A 179 14.93 7.21 -8.61
CA ASP A 179 14.47 6.90 -9.97
C ASP A 179 14.01 5.45 -10.04
N MET A 180 12.69 5.21 -10.02
CA MET A 180 12.11 3.87 -10.03
C MET A 180 12.49 3.06 -11.29
N ARG A 181 12.88 3.72 -12.38
CA ARG A 181 13.38 3.05 -13.59
C ARG A 181 14.64 2.27 -13.30
N LYS A 182 15.56 2.87 -12.53
CA LYS A 182 16.81 2.23 -12.08
C LYS A 182 16.55 1.13 -11.06
N GLU A 183 15.41 1.20 -10.37
CA GLU A 183 15.00 0.18 -9.42
C GLU A 183 14.20 -0.97 -10.06
N GLY A 184 13.90 -0.93 -11.36
CA GLY A 184 13.09 -1.95 -12.02
C GLY A 184 11.64 -2.01 -11.51
N ARG A 185 11.13 -0.89 -10.99
CA ARG A 185 9.79 -0.75 -10.38
C ARG A 185 8.80 0.01 -11.26
N VAL A 186 9.02 0.03 -12.56
CA VAL A 186 8.13 0.67 -13.55
C VAL A 186 7.70 -0.34 -14.61
N THR A 187 6.47 -0.20 -15.10
CA THR A 187 6.01 -0.89 -16.32
C THR A 187 6.52 -0.19 -17.57
N GLU A 188 6.43 -0.87 -18.71
CA GLU A 188 6.73 -0.28 -20.02
C GLU A 188 5.89 0.96 -20.32
N VAL A 189 6.45 1.91 -21.07
CA VAL A 189 5.69 3.07 -21.58
C VAL A 189 4.74 2.59 -22.67
N ARG A 190 3.53 3.13 -22.63
CA ARG A 190 2.46 2.82 -23.59
C ARG A 190 2.01 4.10 -24.29
N ASP A 191 1.16 3.94 -25.29
CA ASP A 191 0.68 5.02 -26.14
C ASP A 191 -0.85 5.06 -26.15
N GLN A 192 -1.42 6.19 -25.73
CA GLN A 192 -2.85 6.43 -25.72
C GLN A 192 -3.41 6.80 -27.10
N GLY A 193 -2.56 7.19 -28.05
CA GLY A 193 -2.96 7.70 -29.36
C GLY A 193 -3.81 8.97 -29.25
N ASP A 194 -4.83 9.07 -30.11
CA ASP A 194 -5.72 10.25 -30.18
C ASP A 194 -6.86 10.23 -29.14
N SER A 195 -6.85 9.26 -28.21
CA SER A 195 -7.91 9.08 -27.22
C SER A 195 -7.67 9.91 -25.95
N GLY A 196 -8.74 10.30 -25.27
CA GLY A 196 -8.75 11.03 -23.99
C GLY A 196 -8.59 10.11 -22.78
N THR A 197 -7.68 9.14 -22.85
CA THR A 197 -7.57 8.02 -21.88
C THR A 197 -6.39 8.16 -20.92
N CYS A 198 -5.70 9.31 -20.89
CA CYS A 198 -4.54 9.56 -20.03
C CYS A 198 -4.79 9.24 -18.55
N TRP A 199 -5.98 9.58 -18.03
CA TRP A 199 -6.42 9.26 -16.66
C TRP A 199 -6.33 7.75 -16.36
N ALA A 200 -6.82 6.91 -17.28
CA ALA A 200 -6.79 5.47 -17.10
C ALA A 200 -5.37 4.90 -17.25
N PHE A 201 -4.56 5.44 -18.17
CA PHE A 201 -3.15 5.09 -18.28
C PHE A 201 -2.36 5.44 -17.02
N ALA A 202 -2.55 6.64 -16.48
CA ALA A 202 -1.84 7.11 -15.30
C ALA A 202 -2.25 6.31 -14.06
N SER A 203 -3.55 6.15 -13.83
CA SER A 203 -4.10 5.33 -12.75
C SER A 203 -3.57 3.89 -12.78
N LEU A 204 -3.66 3.21 -13.93
CA LEU A 204 -3.20 1.82 -14.04
C LEU A 204 -1.68 1.69 -13.96
N ALA A 205 -0.91 2.59 -14.57
CA ALA A 205 0.54 2.56 -14.45
C ALA A 205 1.02 2.80 -13.01
N ALA A 206 0.38 3.71 -12.27
CA ALA A 206 0.63 3.90 -10.84
C ALA A 206 0.31 2.61 -10.05
N LEU A 207 -0.88 2.04 -10.25
CA LEU A 207 -1.33 0.80 -9.61
C LEU A 207 -0.38 -0.39 -9.89
N GLU A 208 0.05 -0.58 -11.14
CA GLU A 208 0.95 -1.64 -11.55
C GLU A 208 2.31 -1.57 -10.82
N THR A 209 2.82 -0.36 -10.57
CA THR A 209 4.11 -0.20 -9.90
C THR A 209 4.09 -0.61 -8.43
N THR A 210 2.93 -0.58 -7.77
CA THR A 210 2.76 -1.03 -6.37
C THR A 210 2.98 -2.53 -6.23
N LEU A 211 2.67 -3.29 -7.29
CA LEU A 211 2.92 -4.72 -7.36
C LEU A 211 4.39 -5.07 -7.60
N MET A 212 5.21 -4.11 -8.03
CA MET A 212 6.60 -4.37 -8.40
C MET A 212 7.57 -4.29 -7.20
N PRO A 213 8.68 -5.06 -7.23
CA PRO A 213 9.09 -5.98 -8.29
C PRO A 213 8.44 -7.38 -8.22
N ASP A 214 7.59 -7.62 -7.22
CA ASP A 214 7.07 -8.94 -6.84
C ASP A 214 6.17 -9.56 -7.91
N GLU A 215 5.24 -8.77 -8.45
CA GLU A 215 4.35 -9.16 -9.53
C GLU A 215 4.44 -8.16 -10.69
N LYS A 216 4.68 -8.67 -11.90
CA LYS A 216 4.71 -7.86 -13.13
C LYS A 216 3.42 -8.10 -13.91
N LEU A 217 2.40 -7.31 -13.60
CA LEU A 217 1.13 -7.32 -14.30
C LEU A 217 0.98 -6.05 -15.14
N GLN A 218 0.19 -6.16 -16.21
CA GLN A 218 -0.21 -5.03 -17.03
C GLN A 218 -1.73 -5.09 -17.21
N PHE A 219 -2.41 -3.99 -16.92
CA PHE A 219 -3.86 -3.92 -16.86
C PHE A 219 -4.45 -3.22 -18.08
N SER A 220 -5.68 -3.62 -18.42
CA SER A 220 -6.39 -3.12 -19.59
C SER A 220 -6.96 -1.72 -19.38
N VAL A 221 -6.45 -0.78 -20.18
CA VAL A 221 -6.99 0.58 -20.27
C VAL A 221 -8.34 0.58 -20.98
N ASP A 222 -8.53 -0.23 -22.01
CA ASP A 222 -9.81 -0.32 -22.73
C ASP A 222 -10.92 -0.84 -21.82
N ASN A 223 -10.64 -1.86 -21.00
CA ASN A 223 -11.62 -2.36 -20.07
C ASN A 223 -12.05 -1.30 -19.04
N MET A 224 -11.07 -0.56 -18.48
CA MET A 224 -11.36 0.53 -17.54
C MET A 224 -12.20 1.61 -18.21
N THR A 225 -11.76 2.11 -19.36
CA THR A 225 -12.38 3.26 -20.03
C THR A 225 -13.73 2.93 -20.67
N MET A 226 -13.99 1.68 -21.10
CA MET A 226 -15.28 1.27 -21.66
C MET A 226 -16.26 0.71 -20.63
N ASN A 227 -15.79 0.27 -19.46
CA ASN A 227 -16.65 -0.26 -18.37
C ASN A 227 -16.63 0.61 -17.10
N ASN A 228 -16.15 1.86 -17.17
CA ASN A 228 -16.03 2.76 -16.01
C ASN A 228 -17.40 3.01 -15.33
N GLY A 229 -18.49 3.02 -16.12
CA GLY A 229 -19.87 3.17 -15.65
C GLY A 229 -20.38 4.60 -15.62
N PHE A 230 -19.55 5.60 -15.86
CA PHE A 230 -19.91 6.99 -16.06
C PHE A 230 -20.34 7.23 -17.51
N GLY A 231 -21.09 8.30 -17.74
CA GLY A 231 -21.53 8.76 -19.06
C GLY A 231 -20.41 9.45 -19.85
N VAL A 232 -19.24 8.81 -19.95
CA VAL A 232 -18.02 9.37 -20.55
C VAL A 232 -17.46 8.39 -21.58
N GLU A 233 -17.30 8.86 -22.82
CA GLU A 233 -16.68 8.12 -23.92
C GLU A 233 -15.15 8.28 -23.92
N GLN A 234 -14.42 7.37 -24.56
CA GLN A 234 -12.94 7.30 -24.47
C GLN A 234 -12.21 8.57 -24.94
N PHE A 235 -12.83 9.42 -25.77
CA PHE A 235 -12.23 10.67 -26.27
C PHE A 235 -12.55 11.89 -25.39
N GLU A 236 -13.41 11.77 -24.38
CA GLU A 236 -13.92 12.92 -23.62
C GLU A 236 -13.05 13.29 -22.40
N GLY A 237 -12.06 12.46 -22.05
CA GLY A 237 -11.24 12.64 -20.85
C GLY A 237 -11.79 11.83 -19.66
N GLY A 238 -11.23 12.05 -18.48
CA GLY A 238 -11.68 11.41 -17.25
C GLY A 238 -10.91 11.91 -16.04
N GLN A 239 -11.13 11.29 -14.88
CA GLN A 239 -10.52 11.70 -13.62
C GLN A 239 -10.22 10.50 -12.73
N TYR A 240 -9.24 10.65 -11.83
CA TYR A 240 -8.80 9.60 -10.90
C TYR A 240 -9.92 8.97 -10.07
N ARG A 241 -10.99 9.72 -9.73
CA ARG A 241 -12.14 9.18 -8.98
C ARG A 241 -12.91 8.12 -9.78
N MET A 242 -12.94 8.24 -11.11
CA MET A 242 -13.54 7.23 -11.98
C MET A 242 -12.73 5.93 -11.94
N SER A 243 -11.39 6.03 -11.94
CA SER A 243 -10.50 4.88 -11.80
C SER A 243 -10.72 4.17 -10.47
N ILE A 244 -10.72 4.92 -9.36
CA ILE A 244 -10.98 4.36 -8.03
C ILE A 244 -12.35 3.69 -7.99
N ALA A 245 -13.41 4.31 -8.51
CA ALA A 245 -14.75 3.73 -8.54
C ALA A 245 -14.83 2.44 -9.36
N TYR A 246 -14.19 2.40 -10.53
CA TYR A 246 -14.11 1.19 -11.37
C TYR A 246 -13.39 0.04 -10.65
N LEU A 247 -12.25 0.32 -10.02
CA LEU A 247 -11.45 -0.65 -9.28
C LEU A 247 -12.17 -1.14 -8.01
N ALA A 248 -12.71 -0.22 -7.21
CA ALA A 248 -13.42 -0.50 -5.95
C ALA A 248 -14.75 -1.25 -6.16
N SER A 249 -15.32 -1.19 -7.37
CA SER A 249 -16.57 -1.88 -7.71
C SER A 249 -16.35 -3.29 -8.28
N TRP A 250 -15.11 -3.78 -8.29
CA TRP A 250 -14.68 -5.07 -8.87
C TRP A 250 -15.04 -5.23 -10.37
N LYS A 251 -15.15 -4.11 -11.09
CA LYS A 251 -15.30 -4.16 -12.55
C LYS A 251 -13.99 -4.58 -13.21
N GLY A 252 -12.87 -4.23 -12.59
CA GLY A 252 -11.53 -4.69 -12.93
C GLY A 252 -10.55 -4.49 -11.76
N PRO A 253 -9.23 -4.44 -12.02
CA PRO A 253 -8.63 -4.43 -13.35
C PRO A 253 -8.65 -5.82 -13.99
N VAL A 254 -8.70 -5.86 -15.32
CA VAL A 254 -8.46 -7.07 -16.12
C VAL A 254 -7.10 -6.96 -16.80
N LEU A 255 -6.54 -8.05 -17.31
CA LEU A 255 -5.22 -8.03 -17.93
C LEU A 255 -5.27 -7.46 -19.35
N GLU A 256 -4.26 -6.66 -19.70
CA GLU A 256 -4.10 -6.08 -21.04
C GLU A 256 -4.11 -7.15 -22.15
N LYS A 257 -3.47 -8.30 -21.90
CA LYS A 257 -3.42 -9.41 -22.87
C LYS A 257 -4.81 -10.01 -23.18
N ASP A 258 -5.78 -9.85 -22.27
CA ASP A 258 -7.12 -10.43 -22.37
C ASP A 258 -8.13 -9.41 -22.92
N ASP A 259 -7.83 -8.10 -22.82
CA ASP A 259 -8.60 -6.98 -23.36
C ASP A 259 -7.65 -5.88 -23.88
N PRO A 260 -7.06 -6.04 -25.08
CA PRO A 260 -5.99 -5.17 -25.57
C PRO A 260 -6.46 -3.77 -25.96
N TYR A 261 -5.65 -2.76 -25.66
CA TYR A 261 -5.94 -1.36 -25.95
C TYR A 261 -5.92 -1.02 -27.45
N GLY A 262 -6.86 -0.16 -27.87
CA GLY A 262 -6.87 0.45 -29.19
C GLY A 262 -7.48 -0.43 -30.28
N ASP A 263 -8.25 -1.46 -29.91
CA ASP A 263 -8.96 -2.33 -30.84
C ASP A 263 -10.47 -2.02 -30.97
N ASP A 264 -10.90 -0.95 -30.29
CA ASP A 264 -12.27 -0.44 -30.17
C ASP A 264 -13.27 -1.48 -29.62
N LYS A 265 -12.80 -2.45 -28.81
CA LYS A 265 -13.65 -3.47 -28.19
C LYS A 265 -13.29 -3.64 -26.71
N THR A 266 -14.28 -4.10 -25.95
CA THR A 266 -14.07 -4.63 -24.60
C THR A 266 -14.85 -5.91 -24.40
N ASN A 267 -14.28 -6.85 -23.63
CA ASN A 267 -15.00 -8.05 -23.21
C ASN A 267 -15.62 -7.88 -21.82
N SER A 268 -16.91 -7.54 -21.80
CA SER A 268 -17.70 -7.37 -20.56
C SER A 268 -17.87 -8.63 -19.69
N LYS A 269 -17.40 -9.80 -20.15
CA LYS A 269 -17.40 -11.03 -19.35
C LYS A 269 -16.14 -11.21 -18.51
N LEU A 270 -15.08 -10.45 -18.79
CA LEU A 270 -13.87 -10.49 -17.97
C LEU A 270 -14.18 -10.05 -16.55
N LYS A 271 -13.36 -10.53 -15.62
CA LYS A 271 -13.51 -10.28 -14.18
C LYS A 271 -12.21 -9.71 -13.66
N ALA A 272 -12.33 -8.91 -12.61
CA ALA A 272 -11.18 -8.38 -11.90
C ALA A 272 -10.21 -9.51 -11.54
N VAL A 273 -8.93 -9.33 -11.86
CA VAL A 273 -7.86 -10.27 -11.48
C VAL A 273 -7.22 -9.90 -10.15
N LYS A 274 -7.50 -8.69 -9.67
CA LYS A 274 -7.06 -8.13 -8.40
C LYS A 274 -8.17 -7.24 -7.83
N HIS A 275 -8.23 -7.05 -6.53
CA HIS A 275 -9.20 -6.16 -5.88
C HIS A 275 -8.49 -5.02 -5.16
N LEU A 276 -8.80 -3.77 -5.55
CA LEU A 276 -8.28 -2.58 -4.87
C LEU A 276 -8.81 -2.55 -3.44
N GLN A 277 -7.90 -2.41 -2.47
CA GLN A 277 -8.24 -2.31 -1.06
C GLN A 277 -7.98 -0.92 -0.50
N GLU A 278 -7.02 -0.18 -1.06
CA GLU A 278 -6.66 1.14 -0.57
C GLU A 278 -6.08 2.02 -1.67
N ALA A 279 -6.60 3.24 -1.76
CA ALA A 279 -6.05 4.33 -2.56
C ALA A 279 -6.08 5.62 -1.75
N GLU A 280 -4.91 6.22 -1.53
CA GLU A 280 -4.73 7.46 -0.78
C GLU A 280 -4.67 8.66 -1.75
N ILE A 281 -5.21 9.79 -1.31
CA ILE A 281 -5.22 11.07 -2.04
C ILE A 281 -4.41 12.09 -1.23
N ILE A 282 -3.32 12.56 -1.83
CA ILE A 282 -2.42 13.57 -1.29
C ILE A 282 -2.66 14.87 -2.04
N ASP A 283 -3.27 15.84 -1.34
CA ASP A 283 -3.56 17.18 -1.87
C ASP A 283 -2.52 18.23 -1.44
N ASP A 284 -2.81 19.50 -1.75
CA ASP A 284 -2.08 20.69 -1.31
C ASP A 284 -0.61 20.76 -1.75
N LYS A 285 -0.24 20.10 -2.86
CA LYS A 285 1.15 20.05 -3.35
C LYS A 285 2.12 19.59 -2.28
N ASN A 286 1.74 18.61 -1.46
CA ASN A 286 2.60 18.05 -0.43
C ASN A 286 3.72 17.19 -1.04
N LEU A 287 4.75 17.86 -1.59
CA LEU A 287 5.84 17.21 -2.32
C LEU A 287 6.62 16.19 -1.46
N LYS A 288 6.68 16.42 -0.13
CA LYS A 288 7.34 15.49 0.78
C LYS A 288 6.57 14.17 0.86
N ALA A 289 5.25 14.23 1.04
CA ALA A 289 4.40 13.04 1.08
C ALA A 289 4.38 12.31 -0.27
N VAL A 290 4.33 13.05 -1.38
CA VAL A 290 4.42 12.46 -2.73
C VAL A 290 5.75 11.71 -2.92
N LYS A 291 6.89 12.30 -2.54
CA LYS A 291 8.18 11.60 -2.63
C LYS A 291 8.24 10.38 -1.71
N GLU A 292 7.68 10.46 -0.51
CA GLU A 292 7.62 9.31 0.40
C GLU A 292 6.78 8.18 -0.20
N ALA A 293 5.65 8.50 -0.85
CA ALA A 293 4.81 7.54 -1.55
C ALA A 293 5.55 6.91 -2.76
N VAL A 294 6.20 7.71 -3.60
CA VAL A 294 7.03 7.24 -4.72
C VAL A 294 8.12 6.28 -4.25
N TYR A 295 8.76 6.59 -3.12
CA TYR A 295 9.81 5.76 -2.56
C TYR A 295 9.26 4.45 -1.99
N THR A 296 8.24 4.53 -1.13
CA THR A 296 7.82 3.40 -0.28
C THR A 296 6.67 2.57 -0.83
N LYS A 297 5.83 3.12 -1.71
CA LYS A 297 4.60 2.49 -2.21
C LYS A 297 4.69 2.16 -3.69
N GLY A 298 4.83 3.16 -4.54
CA GLY A 298 4.78 3.02 -5.98
C GLY A 298 4.67 4.39 -6.66
N GLY A 299 4.59 4.40 -7.98
CA GLY A 299 4.36 5.61 -8.76
C GLY A 299 3.07 6.31 -8.34
N VAL A 300 3.07 7.63 -8.45
CA VAL A 300 1.99 8.49 -7.97
C VAL A 300 1.34 9.17 -9.17
N GLU A 301 0.06 8.92 -9.37
CA GLU A 301 -0.74 9.60 -10.39
C GLU A 301 -0.92 11.07 -10.01
N THR A 302 -0.75 11.98 -10.97
CA THR A 302 -1.01 13.40 -10.79
C THR A 302 -1.38 14.04 -12.12
N ALA A 303 -1.95 15.22 -12.05
CA ALA A 303 -2.46 15.93 -13.22
C ALA A 303 -1.68 17.22 -13.47
N ILE A 304 -1.56 17.58 -14.73
CA ILE A 304 -0.91 18.80 -15.20
C ILE A 304 -1.77 19.50 -16.25
N TYR A 305 -1.43 20.75 -16.52
CA TYR A 305 -1.75 21.35 -17.81
C TYR A 305 -0.67 20.97 -18.82
N SER A 306 -1.07 20.68 -20.06
CA SER A 306 -0.18 20.55 -21.22
C SER A 306 -0.85 21.12 -22.46
N ASP A 307 -0.12 21.94 -23.21
CA ASP A 307 -0.52 22.39 -24.55
C ASP A 307 -0.05 21.43 -25.66
N MET A 308 0.68 20.37 -25.29
CA MET A 308 1.04 19.25 -26.15
C MET A 308 -0.05 18.18 -26.12
N ILE A 309 -0.26 17.51 -27.25
CA ILE A 309 -1.30 16.48 -27.42
C ILE A 309 -0.75 15.09 -27.76
N ASP A 310 0.51 15.01 -28.20
CA ASP A 310 1.17 13.77 -28.64
C ASP A 310 2.70 13.91 -28.54
N ALA A 311 3.42 12.88 -28.99
CA ALA A 311 4.88 12.84 -28.99
C ALA A 311 5.55 13.84 -29.96
N ASP A 312 4.86 14.25 -31.03
CA ASP A 312 5.39 15.13 -32.08
C ASP A 312 5.09 16.62 -31.80
N SER A 313 4.36 16.90 -30.72
CA SER A 313 3.97 18.23 -30.30
C SER A 313 5.17 19.03 -29.77
N SER A 314 5.23 20.32 -30.15
CA SER A 314 6.19 21.27 -29.59
C SER A 314 5.48 22.26 -28.65
N SER A 315 6.14 22.66 -27.56
CA SER A 315 5.59 23.63 -26.59
C SER A 315 6.66 24.62 -26.15
N GLU A 316 6.25 25.86 -25.82
CA GLU A 316 7.17 26.83 -25.19
C GLU A 316 7.57 26.39 -23.77
N TYR A 317 6.74 25.56 -23.11
CA TYR A 317 6.94 25.05 -21.76
C TYR A 317 7.79 23.79 -21.71
N TYR A 318 8.00 23.12 -22.85
CA TYR A 318 8.74 21.87 -22.97
C TYR A 318 10.09 22.08 -23.67
N ASN A 319 11.18 21.77 -22.98
CA ASN A 319 12.51 21.71 -23.59
C ASN A 319 12.77 20.32 -24.14
N GLU A 320 12.79 20.18 -25.47
CA GLU A 320 13.07 18.92 -26.18
C GLU A 320 14.49 18.39 -25.96
N GLU A 321 15.49 19.25 -25.75
CA GLU A 321 16.89 18.81 -25.60
C GLU A 321 17.15 18.12 -24.25
N THR A 322 16.40 18.50 -23.22
CA THR A 322 16.56 17.98 -21.86
C THR A 322 15.30 17.29 -21.33
N HIS A 323 14.27 17.16 -22.18
CA HIS A 323 12.95 16.60 -21.85
C HIS A 323 12.36 17.20 -20.57
N ALA A 324 12.37 18.53 -20.46
CA ALA A 324 12.01 19.25 -19.23
C ALA A 324 10.80 20.15 -19.43
N TYR A 325 9.74 19.93 -18.65
CA TYR A 325 8.48 20.67 -18.70
C TYR A 325 8.29 21.57 -17.48
N TYR A 326 7.88 22.82 -17.71
CA TYR A 326 7.50 23.73 -16.63
C TYR A 326 6.43 24.72 -17.08
N TYR A 327 5.23 24.55 -16.55
CA TYR A 327 4.13 25.48 -16.70
C TYR A 327 3.89 26.28 -15.42
N ASP A 328 3.75 27.60 -15.53
CA ASP A 328 3.49 28.51 -14.40
C ASP A 328 2.30 29.46 -14.63
N GLY A 329 1.40 29.06 -15.55
CA GLY A 329 0.19 29.81 -15.87
C GLY A 329 -1.01 29.43 -15.00
N SER A 330 -2.20 29.58 -15.57
CA SER A 330 -3.50 29.40 -14.89
C SER A 330 -4.55 28.66 -15.72
N GLU A 331 -4.16 28.08 -16.86
CA GLU A 331 -5.05 27.24 -17.67
C GLU A 331 -5.37 25.96 -16.89
N GLY A 332 -6.58 25.43 -17.08
CA GLY A 332 -7.04 24.26 -16.34
C GLY A 332 -6.29 22.99 -16.75
N ILE A 333 -6.09 22.10 -15.78
CA ILE A 333 -5.57 20.74 -15.96
C ILE A 333 -6.27 20.01 -17.12
N ASN A 334 -5.49 19.28 -17.92
CA ASN A 334 -6.00 18.49 -19.05
C ASN A 334 -5.22 17.20 -19.35
N HIS A 335 -4.19 16.86 -18.55
CA HIS A 335 -3.39 15.65 -18.79
C HIS A 335 -2.91 15.00 -17.49
N ASP A 336 -2.99 13.67 -17.42
CA ASP A 336 -2.54 12.89 -16.27
C ASP A 336 -1.22 12.16 -16.57
N VAL A 337 -0.33 12.12 -15.59
CA VAL A 337 1.00 11.48 -15.66
C VAL A 337 1.30 10.75 -14.36
N VAL A 338 2.34 9.90 -14.36
CA VAL A 338 2.78 9.19 -13.14
C VAL A 338 4.15 9.67 -12.72
N ILE A 339 4.27 10.20 -11.51
CA ILE A 339 5.55 10.49 -10.87
C ILE A 339 6.20 9.16 -10.50
N VAL A 340 7.39 8.90 -11.02
CA VAL A 340 8.18 7.67 -10.80
C VAL A 340 9.56 7.95 -10.22
N GLY A 341 9.82 9.19 -9.80
CA GLY A 341 11.10 9.58 -9.24
C GLY A 341 11.23 11.08 -9.09
N TRP A 342 12.39 11.52 -8.64
CA TRP A 342 12.72 12.93 -8.48
C TRP A 342 14.24 13.15 -8.46
N ASP A 343 14.65 14.38 -8.71
CA ASP A 343 16.01 14.86 -8.49
C ASP A 343 15.99 16.31 -7.98
N ASP A 344 16.36 16.51 -6.72
CA ASP A 344 16.41 17.81 -6.03
C ASP A 344 17.47 18.75 -6.61
N ASN A 345 18.44 18.22 -7.35
CA ASN A 345 19.50 18.99 -7.98
C ASN A 345 19.30 19.12 -9.50
N TYR A 346 18.14 18.72 -10.04
CA TYR A 346 17.84 18.87 -11.45
C TYR A 346 17.88 20.37 -11.83
N SER A 347 18.79 20.74 -12.71
CA SER A 347 19.10 22.15 -12.94
C SER A 347 17.90 22.90 -13.50
N LYS A 348 17.55 24.04 -12.90
CA LYS A 348 16.54 24.96 -13.42
C LYS A 348 16.84 25.48 -14.84
N ASN A 349 18.10 25.37 -15.29
CA ASN A 349 18.51 25.80 -16.62
C ASN A 349 18.18 24.76 -17.71
N ASN A 350 17.71 23.57 -17.32
CA ASN A 350 17.20 22.57 -18.26
C ASN A 350 15.81 22.98 -18.79
N PHE A 351 15.07 23.85 -18.12
CA PHE A 351 13.75 24.29 -18.59
C PHE A 351 13.87 25.48 -19.54
N ASN A 352 13.00 25.56 -20.57
CA ASN A 352 12.92 26.73 -21.47
C ASN A 352 12.69 28.03 -20.69
N LYS A 353 11.84 27.95 -19.66
CA LYS A 353 11.64 29.00 -18.67
C LYS A 353 12.21 28.52 -17.34
N ALA A 354 13.15 29.27 -16.76
CA ALA A 354 13.78 28.83 -15.52
C ALA A 354 12.80 28.90 -14.33
N PRO A 355 12.54 27.79 -13.61
CA PRO A 355 11.80 27.83 -12.35
C PRO A 355 12.58 28.52 -11.23
N LYS A 356 11.91 28.71 -10.08
CA LYS A 356 12.46 29.46 -8.94
C LYS A 356 13.76 28.85 -8.40
N LYS A 357 13.86 27.51 -8.35
CA LYS A 357 15.04 26.76 -7.92
C LYS A 357 15.18 25.47 -8.73
N ASP A 358 16.31 24.81 -8.56
CA ASP A 358 16.54 23.45 -9.04
C ASP A 358 15.55 22.47 -8.37
N GLY A 359 15.30 21.34 -9.03
CA GLY A 359 14.42 20.31 -8.55
C GLY A 359 13.30 19.94 -9.53
N ALA A 360 13.19 18.65 -9.83
CA ALA A 360 12.15 18.14 -10.72
C ALA A 360 11.70 16.73 -10.31
N PHE A 361 10.45 16.42 -10.62
CA PHE A 361 9.94 15.05 -10.66
C PHE A 361 10.32 14.39 -11.99
N ILE A 362 10.50 13.08 -11.96
CA ILE A 362 10.62 12.23 -13.14
C ILE A 362 9.23 11.64 -13.37
N CYS A 363 8.62 11.94 -14.51
CA CYS A 363 7.26 11.53 -14.82
C CYS A 363 7.25 10.56 -16.01
N LYS A 364 6.44 9.50 -15.89
CA LYS A 364 6.09 8.58 -16.97
C LYS A 364 4.86 9.14 -17.71
N ASN A 365 4.94 9.20 -19.03
CA ASN A 365 3.85 9.64 -19.89
C ASN A 365 3.15 8.46 -20.59
N SER A 366 2.08 8.76 -21.33
CA SER A 366 1.27 7.83 -22.12
C SER A 366 1.23 8.18 -23.61
N TRP A 367 2.28 8.84 -24.14
CA TRP A 367 2.40 9.20 -25.56
C TRP A 367 3.46 8.36 -26.29
N GLY A 368 3.66 7.11 -25.85
CA GLY A 368 4.65 6.22 -26.43
C GLY A 368 6.10 6.55 -26.07
N THR A 369 7.01 5.68 -26.50
CA THR A 369 8.45 5.77 -26.19
C THR A 369 9.17 6.87 -26.96
N GLU A 370 8.57 7.38 -28.04
CA GLU A 370 9.16 8.44 -28.86
C GLU A 370 9.06 9.82 -28.18
N PHE A 371 8.17 9.98 -27.19
CA PHE A 371 8.10 11.19 -26.39
C PHE A 371 9.21 11.25 -25.34
N GLY A 372 9.90 12.37 -25.22
CA GLY A 372 10.87 12.59 -24.16
C GLY A 372 12.06 11.63 -24.17
N GLU A 373 12.49 11.23 -22.97
CA GLU A 373 13.51 10.20 -22.76
C GLU A 373 12.80 8.84 -22.61
N ASP A 374 12.60 8.13 -23.72
CA ASP A 374 11.93 6.81 -23.76
C ASP A 374 10.52 6.81 -23.11
N GLY A 375 9.76 7.89 -23.29
CA GLY A 375 8.43 8.10 -22.70
C GLY A 375 8.42 8.78 -21.33
N TYR A 376 9.58 9.21 -20.84
CA TYR A 376 9.73 9.91 -19.57
C TYR A 376 10.20 11.34 -19.76
N PHE A 377 9.90 12.20 -18.79
CA PHE A 377 10.29 13.60 -18.82
C PHE A 377 10.36 14.18 -17.41
N TYR A 378 11.01 15.33 -17.27
CA TYR A 378 11.18 16.01 -15.99
C TYR A 378 10.15 17.13 -15.85
N ILE A 379 9.42 17.16 -14.74
CA ILE A 379 8.50 18.25 -14.42
C ILE A 379 9.01 19.02 -13.22
N SER A 380 9.16 20.33 -13.37
CA SER A 380 9.60 21.21 -12.28
C SER A 380 8.72 21.08 -11.03
N TYR A 381 9.32 21.07 -9.84
CA TYR A 381 8.56 21.15 -8.57
C TYR A 381 7.69 22.42 -8.44
N TYR A 382 7.96 23.42 -9.27
CA TYR A 382 7.25 24.69 -9.28
C TYR A 382 6.11 24.75 -10.29
N ASP A 383 5.86 23.67 -11.03
CA ASP A 383 4.75 23.59 -11.98
C ASP A 383 3.42 23.93 -11.30
N ALA A 384 2.58 24.68 -12.02
CA ALA A 384 1.35 25.25 -11.51
C ALA A 384 0.40 24.18 -10.99
N HIS A 385 0.36 22.98 -11.60
CA HIS A 385 -0.66 21.97 -11.30
C HIS A 385 -0.11 20.66 -10.75
N ILE A 386 1.16 20.31 -11.01
CA ILE A 386 1.72 19.06 -10.48
C ILE A 386 1.54 18.95 -8.96
N CYS A 387 1.11 17.77 -8.50
CA CYS A 387 0.80 17.47 -7.11
C CYS A 387 -0.33 18.31 -6.47
N GLU A 388 -1.12 19.11 -7.21
CA GLU A 388 -2.31 19.75 -6.62
C GLU A 388 -3.23 18.69 -6.01
N THR A 389 -3.41 17.60 -6.74
CA THR A 389 -3.93 16.32 -6.27
C THR A 389 -3.02 15.21 -6.77
N SER A 390 -2.75 14.23 -5.91
CA SER A 390 -1.92 13.07 -6.22
C SER A 390 -2.56 11.81 -5.67
N VAL A 391 -2.67 10.75 -6.49
CA VAL A 391 -3.29 9.49 -6.08
C VAL A 391 -2.23 8.40 -5.95
N VAL A 392 -2.26 7.71 -4.81
CA VAL A 392 -1.35 6.62 -4.46
C VAL A 392 -2.17 5.37 -4.25
N TYR A 393 -2.01 4.38 -5.11
CA TYR A 393 -2.63 3.08 -4.93
C TYR A 393 -1.76 2.22 -4.01
N THR A 394 -2.14 2.09 -2.74
CA THR A 394 -1.26 1.54 -1.70
C THR A 394 -1.50 0.05 -1.40
N ARG A 395 -2.70 -0.47 -1.66
CA ARG A 395 -3.03 -1.89 -1.41
C ARG A 395 -3.92 -2.48 -2.51
N LEU A 396 -3.41 -3.54 -3.13
CA LEU A 396 -4.07 -4.32 -4.17
C LEU A 396 -3.91 -5.81 -3.83
N GLU A 397 -5.01 -6.55 -3.75
CA GLU A 397 -5.02 -7.95 -3.31
C GLU A 397 -5.50 -8.90 -4.43
N GLY A 398 -5.34 -10.20 -4.21
CA GLY A 398 -5.91 -11.24 -5.08
C GLY A 398 -7.43 -11.12 -5.20
N ALA A 399 -7.98 -11.53 -6.35
CA ALA A 399 -9.43 -11.54 -6.56
C ALA A 399 -10.18 -12.61 -5.75
N ASP A 400 -9.47 -13.42 -4.98
CA ASP A 400 -9.95 -14.45 -4.06
C ASP A 400 -10.00 -14.00 -2.60
N ASN A 401 -9.73 -12.71 -2.32
CA ASN A 401 -9.70 -12.18 -0.97
C ASN A 401 -11.08 -12.12 -0.28
N TYR A 402 -12.17 -12.06 -1.06
CA TYR A 402 -13.54 -12.19 -0.57
C TYR A 402 -14.44 -12.90 -1.60
N ASP A 403 -15.41 -13.70 -1.15
CA ASP A 403 -16.36 -14.37 -2.05
C ASP A 403 -17.37 -13.42 -2.70
N LYS A 404 -17.72 -12.33 -2.02
CA LYS A 404 -18.83 -11.47 -2.43
C LYS A 404 -18.68 -10.03 -1.97
N ILE A 405 -19.12 -9.11 -2.84
CA ILE A 405 -19.29 -7.69 -2.55
C ILE A 405 -20.77 -7.30 -2.55
N TYR A 406 -21.15 -6.54 -1.55
CA TYR A 406 -22.42 -5.83 -1.42
C TYR A 406 -22.16 -4.34 -1.59
N GLN A 407 -22.83 -3.73 -2.57
CA GLN A 407 -22.58 -2.33 -2.94
C GLN A 407 -23.80 -1.72 -3.64
N SER A 408 -23.95 -0.42 -3.47
CA SER A 408 -24.92 0.44 -4.15
C SER A 408 -24.28 1.76 -4.57
N ASP A 409 -22.95 1.76 -4.76
CA ASP A 409 -22.13 2.95 -5.01
C ASP A 409 -21.14 2.69 -6.15
N LYS A 410 -21.66 2.35 -7.34
CA LYS A 410 -20.83 1.93 -8.49
C LYS A 410 -20.06 3.08 -9.14
N LEU A 411 -20.49 4.32 -8.93
CA LEU A 411 -19.79 5.55 -9.32
C LEU A 411 -18.88 6.08 -8.20
N GLY A 412 -18.95 5.48 -7.01
CA GLY A 412 -18.08 5.84 -5.88
C GLY A 412 -18.24 7.30 -5.44
N TRP A 413 -17.14 7.92 -5.05
CA TRP A 413 -17.16 9.27 -4.51
C TRP A 413 -17.33 10.34 -5.61
N VAL A 414 -18.57 10.78 -5.85
CA VAL A 414 -18.88 11.92 -6.76
C VAL A 414 -19.46 13.13 -6.04
N GLY A 415 -19.86 12.99 -4.77
CA GLY A 415 -20.32 14.08 -3.93
C GLY A 415 -20.05 13.86 -2.45
N VAL A 416 -20.42 14.84 -1.64
CA VAL A 416 -20.33 14.76 -0.18
C VAL A 416 -21.64 15.15 0.50
N LEU A 417 -21.91 14.55 1.66
CA LEU A 417 -23.01 14.87 2.56
C LEU A 417 -22.52 15.00 4.00
N GLY A 418 -23.34 15.64 4.83
CA GLY A 418 -23.12 15.76 6.26
C GLY A 418 -24.08 16.76 6.90
N PHE A 419 -23.70 17.24 8.07
CA PHE A 419 -24.57 18.00 8.96
C PHE A 419 -23.97 19.35 9.38
N ASP A 420 -23.04 19.90 8.59
CA ASP A 420 -22.27 21.09 8.95
C ASP A 420 -21.46 20.86 10.24
N GLN A 421 -20.93 19.65 10.38
CA GLN A 421 -20.11 19.15 11.50
C GLN A 421 -19.11 18.13 10.96
N GLU A 422 -18.03 17.93 11.73
CA GLU A 422 -16.95 16.97 11.43
C GLU A 422 -17.42 15.53 11.63
N ASP A 423 -18.38 15.32 12.54
CA ASP A 423 -18.97 14.02 12.87
C ASP A 423 -20.21 13.70 12.04
N ALA A 424 -20.29 12.47 11.55
CA ALA A 424 -21.52 11.93 11.01
C ALA A 424 -21.58 10.40 11.12
N TYR A 425 -22.80 9.89 11.12
CA TYR A 425 -23.09 8.47 10.92
C TYR A 425 -23.71 8.28 9.54
N PHE A 426 -23.31 7.20 8.88
CA PHE A 426 -23.97 6.70 7.69
C PHE A 426 -24.08 5.18 7.76
N ALA A 427 -25.10 4.64 7.10
CA ALA A 427 -25.36 3.21 7.10
C ALA A 427 -25.86 2.78 5.73
N ASN A 428 -25.61 1.53 5.38
CA ASN A 428 -26.22 0.89 4.22
C ASN A 428 -26.73 -0.50 4.61
N VAL A 429 -27.87 -0.89 4.03
CA VAL A 429 -28.56 -2.12 4.36
C VAL A 429 -28.48 -3.10 3.20
N TYR A 430 -28.15 -4.35 3.53
CA TYR A 430 -27.93 -5.43 2.58
C TYR A 430 -28.70 -6.66 2.97
N THR A 431 -29.01 -7.52 1.99
CA THR A 431 -29.62 -8.83 2.27
C THR A 431 -28.56 -9.93 2.15
N ALA A 432 -28.24 -10.58 3.27
CA ALA A 432 -27.27 -11.66 3.34
C ALA A 432 -27.66 -12.83 2.43
N GLY A 433 -26.67 -13.53 1.86
CA GLY A 433 -26.89 -14.82 1.23
C GLY A 433 -27.10 -15.93 2.27
N LYS A 434 -26.61 -17.12 1.96
CA LYS A 434 -26.64 -18.26 2.89
C LYS A 434 -25.24 -18.56 3.38
N SER A 435 -25.12 -18.86 4.66
CA SER A 435 -23.87 -19.24 5.30
C SER A 435 -22.79 -18.17 5.07
N GLU A 436 -23.12 -16.89 5.20
CA GLU A 436 -22.14 -15.80 4.96
C GLU A 436 -21.61 -15.23 6.28
N GLU A 437 -20.32 -14.91 6.31
CA GLU A 437 -19.67 -14.11 7.35
C GLU A 437 -19.18 -12.80 6.74
N LEU A 438 -19.47 -11.68 7.40
CA LEU A 438 -18.94 -10.37 7.03
C LEU A 438 -17.49 -10.26 7.50
N LYS A 439 -16.61 -9.89 6.58
CA LYS A 439 -15.15 -9.88 6.76
C LYS A 439 -14.56 -8.48 6.73
N ALA A 440 -15.12 -7.62 5.90
CA ALA A 440 -14.65 -6.26 5.75
C ALA A 440 -15.77 -5.32 5.28
N VAL A 441 -15.50 -4.02 5.40
CA VAL A 441 -16.31 -2.95 4.83
C VAL A 441 -15.40 -1.98 4.10
N SER A 442 -15.90 -1.26 3.11
CA SER A 442 -15.13 -0.15 2.53
C SER A 442 -15.95 1.12 2.45
N PHE A 443 -15.27 2.25 2.61
CA PHE A 443 -15.82 3.59 2.47
C PHE A 443 -14.71 4.55 2.06
N TYR A 444 -15.07 5.81 1.83
CA TYR A 444 -14.11 6.85 1.53
C TYR A 444 -13.92 7.76 2.75
N ALA A 445 -12.67 8.09 3.08
CA ALA A 445 -12.34 9.24 3.91
C ALA A 445 -12.28 10.46 3.00
N THR A 446 -13.08 11.49 3.28
CA THR A 446 -13.17 12.67 2.41
C THR A 446 -12.03 13.68 2.63
N ASP A 447 -11.26 13.52 3.71
CA ASP A 447 -10.12 14.37 4.05
C ASP A 447 -9.10 13.55 4.88
N ALA A 448 -7.95 14.15 5.18
CA ALA A 448 -6.91 13.58 6.03
C ALA A 448 -7.35 13.47 7.50
N LYS A 449 -6.68 12.60 8.26
CA LYS A 449 -6.87 12.39 9.71
C LYS A 449 -8.30 12.02 10.10
N THR A 450 -9.02 11.34 9.20
CA THR A 450 -10.36 10.85 9.45
C THR A 450 -10.34 9.66 10.39
N THR A 451 -11.00 9.76 11.54
CA THR A 451 -11.22 8.62 12.43
C THR A 451 -12.55 7.95 12.13
N TYR A 452 -12.63 6.64 12.34
CA TYR A 452 -13.84 5.87 12.08
C TYR A 452 -14.11 4.81 13.14
N GLU A 453 -15.38 4.45 13.25
CA GLU A 453 -15.86 3.27 13.96
C GLU A 453 -16.87 2.54 13.06
N VAL A 454 -16.66 1.26 12.82
CA VAL A 454 -17.55 0.39 12.05
C VAL A 454 -18.41 -0.42 13.01
N TYR A 455 -19.72 -0.40 12.77
CA TYR A 455 -20.69 -1.19 13.50
C TYR A 455 -21.55 -2.03 12.56
N VAL A 456 -22.09 -3.13 13.09
CA VAL A 456 -22.99 -4.01 12.34
C VAL A 456 -24.25 -4.30 13.16
N ALA A 457 -25.40 -4.23 12.51
CA ALA A 457 -26.67 -4.75 13.04
C ALA A 457 -27.13 -5.92 12.16
N THR A 458 -27.08 -7.14 12.69
CA THR A 458 -27.29 -8.38 11.89
C THR A 458 -28.76 -8.71 11.61
N ASN A 459 -29.70 -8.06 12.29
CA ASN A 459 -31.13 -8.22 12.09
C ASN A 459 -31.77 -6.85 11.89
N PHE A 460 -31.89 -6.43 10.64
CA PHE A 460 -32.50 -5.15 10.27
C PHE A 460 -33.90 -5.37 9.72
N GLU A 461 -34.91 -4.82 10.38
CA GLU A 461 -36.27 -4.70 9.85
C GLU A 461 -36.62 -3.24 9.58
N ASN A 462 -36.14 -2.32 10.43
CA ASN A 462 -36.31 -0.89 10.28
C ASN A 462 -35.20 -0.11 11.01
N THR A 463 -35.24 1.23 10.92
CA THR A 463 -34.19 2.11 11.48
C THR A 463 -34.02 2.04 12.99
N ASP A 464 -35.03 1.57 13.75
CA ASP A 464 -34.89 1.38 15.21
C ASP A 464 -33.85 0.29 15.53
N ASP A 465 -33.65 -0.67 14.63
CA ASP A 465 -32.68 -1.76 14.80
C ASP A 465 -31.22 -1.29 14.69
N LEU A 466 -30.97 -0.11 14.09
CA LEU A 466 -29.64 0.51 14.04
C LEU A 466 -29.12 0.91 15.43
N ALA A 467 -30.01 1.00 16.42
CA ALA A 467 -29.62 1.16 17.82
C ALA A 467 -28.95 -0.10 18.40
N ASN A 468 -29.24 -1.29 17.85
CA ASN A 468 -28.70 -2.58 18.29
C ASN A 468 -27.35 -2.94 17.61
N LYS A 469 -26.63 -1.92 17.13
CA LYS A 469 -25.36 -2.08 16.42
C LYS A 469 -24.23 -2.55 17.35
N LYS A 470 -23.37 -3.45 16.87
CA LYS A 470 -22.16 -3.92 17.55
C LYS A 470 -20.93 -3.30 16.89
N LEU A 471 -20.02 -2.71 17.66
CA LEU A 471 -18.72 -2.24 17.17
C LEU A 471 -17.88 -3.44 16.73
N VAL A 472 -17.29 -3.36 15.54
CA VAL A 472 -16.53 -4.48 14.92
C VAL A 472 -15.21 -4.05 14.29
N ALA A 473 -14.94 -2.75 14.16
CA ALA A 473 -13.63 -2.20 13.81
C ALA A 473 -13.58 -0.72 14.19
N SER A 474 -12.40 -0.17 14.41
CA SER A 474 -12.17 1.28 14.49
C SER A 474 -10.74 1.63 14.13
N GLY A 475 -10.50 2.89 13.76
CA GLY A 475 -9.17 3.35 13.40
C GLY A 475 -9.13 4.80 12.93
N GLU A 476 -8.02 5.14 12.27
CA GLU A 476 -7.75 6.46 11.70
C GLU A 476 -7.11 6.29 10.32
N MET A 477 -7.46 7.17 9.39
CA MET A 477 -6.85 7.28 8.06
C MET A 477 -5.97 8.52 8.01
N GLU A 478 -4.73 8.37 7.55
CA GLU A 478 -3.80 9.50 7.42
C GLU A 478 -4.27 10.49 6.35
N TYR A 479 -4.71 9.98 5.21
CA TYR A 479 -5.06 10.74 4.01
C TYR A 479 -6.53 10.58 3.63
N ALA A 480 -7.05 11.49 2.80
CA ALA A 480 -8.28 11.24 2.06
C ALA A 480 -8.10 10.00 1.17
N GLY A 481 -9.17 9.32 0.78
CA GLY A 481 -9.03 8.14 -0.08
C GLY A 481 -10.12 7.11 0.06
N TYR A 482 -9.94 6.00 -0.65
CA TYR A 482 -10.75 4.78 -0.55
C TYR A 482 -10.05 3.77 0.34
N TYR A 483 -10.80 3.16 1.26
CA TYR A 483 -10.25 2.22 2.23
C TYR A 483 -11.17 1.02 2.44
N THR A 484 -10.59 -0.17 2.40
CA THR A 484 -11.20 -1.41 2.89
C THR A 484 -10.65 -1.74 4.27
N VAL A 485 -11.57 -1.85 5.23
CA VAL A 485 -11.32 -2.11 6.65
C VAL A 485 -11.76 -3.53 6.98
N ASN A 486 -10.79 -4.36 7.37
CA ASN A 486 -11.06 -5.68 7.93
C ASN A 486 -11.74 -5.54 9.30
N LEU A 487 -12.66 -6.46 9.59
CA LEU A 487 -13.32 -6.50 10.90
C LEU A 487 -12.45 -7.23 11.92
N ASP A 488 -12.36 -6.68 13.13
CA ASP A 488 -11.67 -7.29 14.27
C ASP A 488 -12.41 -8.55 14.77
N ASP A 489 -13.73 -8.55 14.59
CA ASP A 489 -14.63 -9.63 14.98
C ASP A 489 -15.27 -10.29 13.76
N VAL A 490 -15.28 -11.62 13.72
CA VAL A 490 -16.08 -12.37 12.75
C VAL A 490 -17.57 -12.12 13.00
N VAL A 491 -18.29 -11.65 11.97
CA VAL A 491 -19.73 -11.40 12.05
C VAL A 491 -20.49 -12.37 11.16
N LYS A 492 -21.06 -13.43 11.76
CA LYS A 492 -22.00 -14.33 11.09
C LYS A 492 -23.28 -13.59 10.71
N LEU A 493 -23.64 -13.66 9.43
CA LEU A 493 -24.86 -13.04 8.91
C LEU A 493 -26.01 -14.05 8.93
N PRO A 494 -27.21 -13.68 9.39
CA PRO A 494 -28.36 -14.58 9.32
C PRO A 494 -28.81 -14.81 7.88
N ASP A 495 -28.98 -16.07 7.51
CA ASP A 495 -29.36 -16.48 6.15
C ASP A 495 -30.58 -15.73 5.61
N GLU A 496 -30.42 -15.13 4.43
CA GLU A 496 -31.50 -14.48 3.68
C GLU A 496 -32.20 -13.35 4.48
N LYS A 497 -31.51 -12.77 5.46
CA LYS A 497 -31.98 -11.61 6.25
C LYS A 497 -31.22 -10.35 5.92
N LYS A 498 -31.87 -9.22 6.21
CA LYS A 498 -31.22 -7.92 6.11
C LYS A 498 -30.29 -7.69 7.29
N PHE A 499 -29.13 -7.13 7.00
CA PHE A 499 -28.19 -6.59 7.96
C PHE A 499 -27.81 -5.17 7.54
N ALA A 500 -27.42 -4.36 8.51
CA ALA A 500 -26.93 -3.01 8.27
C ALA A 500 -25.46 -2.91 8.65
N VAL A 501 -24.67 -2.29 7.79
CA VAL A 501 -23.35 -1.77 8.14
C VAL A 501 -23.51 -0.30 8.46
N ILE A 502 -22.90 0.15 9.56
CA ILE A 502 -22.95 1.51 10.04
C ILE A 502 -21.53 2.00 10.24
N VAL A 503 -21.22 3.20 9.76
CA VAL A 503 -19.96 3.87 10.01
C VAL A 503 -20.24 5.17 10.74
N HIS A 504 -19.56 5.36 11.86
CA HIS A 504 -19.38 6.67 12.48
C HIS A 504 -18.04 7.22 12.01
N ILE A 505 -18.03 8.44 11.50
CA ILE A 505 -16.83 9.07 10.95
C ILE A 505 -16.67 10.46 11.55
N THR A 506 -15.44 10.83 11.88
CA THR A 506 -15.06 12.19 12.28
C THR A 506 -13.94 12.64 11.37
N THR A 507 -14.18 13.68 10.58
CA THR A 507 -13.20 14.24 9.65
C THR A 507 -12.88 15.68 10.03
N PRO A 508 -11.69 15.95 10.61
CA PRO A 508 -11.33 17.28 11.10
C PRO A 508 -11.50 18.38 10.06
N GLY A 509 -12.13 19.50 10.43
CA GLY A 509 -12.40 20.64 9.54
C GLY A 509 -13.52 20.42 8.51
N SER A 510 -14.01 19.21 8.32
CA SER A 510 -15.06 18.92 7.34
C SER A 510 -16.44 19.33 7.85
N LYS A 511 -17.28 19.80 6.92
CA LYS A 511 -18.73 20.03 7.13
C LYS A 511 -19.57 18.86 6.62
N TYR A 512 -18.98 18.05 5.73
CA TYR A 512 -19.65 17.05 4.92
C TYR A 512 -18.76 15.81 4.79
N PRO A 513 -18.62 15.00 5.87
CA PRO A 513 -17.63 13.92 5.91
C PRO A 513 -18.07 12.63 5.21
N ILE A 514 -19.30 12.56 4.66
CA ILE A 514 -19.84 11.35 4.03
C ILE A 514 -19.68 11.43 2.52
N ALA A 515 -18.90 10.54 1.92
CA ALA A 515 -18.88 10.38 0.47
C ALA A 515 -20.18 9.73 -0.04
N ILE A 516 -20.68 10.25 -1.17
CA ILE A 516 -21.90 9.76 -1.82
C ILE A 516 -21.74 9.63 -3.32
N GLU A 517 -22.62 8.83 -3.92
CA GLU A 517 -22.95 8.92 -5.34
C GLU A 517 -24.35 9.47 -5.58
N TYR A 518 -24.50 10.27 -6.64
CA TYR A 518 -25.77 10.85 -7.06
C TYR A 518 -25.68 11.32 -8.52
N ASP A 519 -26.83 11.56 -9.14
CA ASP A 519 -26.96 12.22 -10.45
C ASP A 519 -26.62 13.71 -10.29
N ALA A 520 -25.36 14.05 -10.55
CA ALA A 520 -24.82 15.40 -10.43
C ALA A 520 -24.86 16.16 -11.76
N ASP A 521 -24.55 15.46 -12.84
CA ASP A 521 -24.34 15.97 -14.20
C ASP A 521 -24.36 14.83 -15.22
N SER A 522 -24.07 15.13 -16.49
CA SER A 522 -24.05 14.13 -17.57
C SER A 522 -23.02 13.02 -17.39
N MET A 523 -21.96 13.24 -16.61
CA MET A 523 -20.96 12.19 -16.34
C MET A 523 -21.53 11.14 -15.36
N THR A 524 -22.50 11.51 -14.54
CA THR A 524 -23.09 10.65 -13.49
C THR A 524 -24.54 10.23 -13.80
N ASP A 525 -24.99 10.40 -15.05
CA ASP A 525 -26.37 10.14 -15.48
C ASP A 525 -26.78 8.66 -15.45
N SER A 526 -25.81 7.76 -15.33
CA SER A 526 -25.97 6.31 -15.14
C SER A 526 -26.29 5.93 -13.69
N PHE A 527 -26.33 6.89 -12.77
CA PHE A 527 -26.66 6.69 -11.35
C PHE A 527 -27.98 5.92 -11.16
N ASP A 528 -27.93 4.85 -10.37
CA ASP A 528 -29.10 4.02 -10.05
C ASP A 528 -29.50 4.18 -8.58
N ILE A 529 -30.40 5.11 -8.30
CA ILE A 529 -30.93 5.32 -6.95
C ILE A 529 -31.71 4.11 -6.39
N SER A 530 -32.06 3.12 -7.22
CA SER A 530 -32.90 1.99 -6.80
C SER A 530 -32.13 0.84 -6.20
N ASP A 531 -30.80 0.84 -6.30
CA ASP A 531 -29.93 -0.23 -5.78
C ASP A 531 -29.46 0.02 -4.33
N GLY A 532 -29.74 1.20 -3.75
CA GLY A 532 -29.39 1.57 -2.38
C GLY A 532 -30.51 1.45 -1.34
N GLU A 533 -30.12 1.19 -0.09
CA GLU A 533 -30.95 1.32 1.11
C GLU A 533 -30.11 1.95 2.23
N GLY A 534 -29.71 3.21 1.98
CA GLY A 534 -28.80 3.98 2.79
C GLY A 534 -29.48 4.95 3.75
N TYR A 535 -28.77 5.26 4.83
CA TYR A 535 -29.23 6.18 5.86
C TYR A 535 -28.10 7.06 6.35
N ILE A 536 -28.43 8.27 6.79
CA ILE A 536 -27.51 9.20 7.46
C ILE A 536 -28.07 9.67 8.81
N SER A 537 -27.19 9.95 9.76
CA SER A 537 -27.55 10.48 11.07
C SER A 537 -26.43 11.34 11.63
N LEU A 538 -26.76 12.36 12.42
CA LEU A 538 -25.74 13.11 13.16
C LEU A 538 -25.35 12.41 14.47
N TYR A 539 -26.33 11.83 15.17
CA TYR A 539 -26.14 11.30 16.53
C TYR A 539 -26.29 9.77 16.63
N GLY A 540 -26.46 9.08 15.49
CA GLY A 540 -26.63 7.62 15.43
C GLY A 540 -27.93 7.09 16.04
N ASN A 541 -28.92 7.96 16.28
CA ASN A 541 -30.22 7.61 16.90
C ASN A 541 -31.45 8.13 16.13
N GLN A 542 -31.25 9.02 15.14
CA GLN A 542 -32.29 9.55 14.26
C GLN A 542 -31.77 9.48 12.84
N TRP A 543 -32.39 8.62 12.03
CA TRP A 543 -31.89 8.24 10.72
C TRP A 543 -32.79 8.79 9.62
N TYR A 544 -32.16 9.34 8.58
CA TYR A 544 -32.81 9.88 7.38
C TYR A 544 -32.38 9.04 6.18
N SER A 545 -33.32 8.67 5.30
CA SER A 545 -32.98 7.85 4.13
C SER A 545 -32.20 8.69 3.10
N ALA A 546 -31.04 8.18 2.69
CA ALA A 546 -30.21 8.83 1.68
C ALA A 546 -30.96 8.94 0.33
N GLU A 547 -31.62 7.87 -0.10
CA GLU A 547 -32.28 7.80 -1.40
C GLU A 547 -33.59 8.61 -1.41
N LYS A 548 -34.39 8.49 -0.35
CA LYS A 548 -35.71 9.13 -0.30
C LYS A 548 -35.60 10.63 -0.01
N GLU A 549 -34.70 11.03 0.88
CA GLU A 549 -34.63 12.40 1.39
C GLU A 549 -33.48 13.21 0.79
N ARG A 550 -32.39 12.56 0.39
CA ARG A 550 -31.18 13.23 -0.15
C ARG A 550 -30.92 12.96 -1.64
N LYS A 551 -31.59 11.95 -2.22
CA LYS A 551 -31.48 11.58 -3.65
C LYS A 551 -30.08 11.11 -4.05
N CYS A 552 -29.46 10.33 -3.17
CA CYS A 552 -28.12 9.78 -3.34
C CYS A 552 -28.02 8.38 -2.72
N ASN A 553 -26.96 7.64 -3.05
CA ASN A 553 -26.52 6.47 -2.30
C ASN A 553 -25.26 6.85 -1.47
N VAL A 554 -25.10 6.29 -0.28
CA VAL A 554 -23.87 6.45 0.52
C VAL A 554 -22.78 5.50 0.00
N CYS A 555 -21.53 5.96 -0.03
CA CYS A 555 -20.41 5.10 -0.46
C CYS A 555 -19.94 4.21 0.68
N LEU A 556 -20.63 3.07 0.86
CA LEU A 556 -20.34 2.10 1.91
C LEU A 556 -20.57 0.69 1.40
N LYS A 557 -19.52 -0.11 1.20
CA LYS A 557 -19.59 -1.50 0.71
C LYS A 557 -19.37 -2.50 1.84
N ALA A 558 -19.82 -3.73 1.65
CA ALA A 558 -19.62 -4.84 2.58
C ALA A 558 -19.09 -6.08 1.85
N PHE A 559 -18.13 -6.78 2.43
CA PHE A 559 -17.46 -7.92 1.84
C PHE A 559 -17.65 -9.18 2.69
N THR A 560 -18.10 -10.27 2.08
CA THR A 560 -18.44 -11.50 2.80
C THR A 560 -17.75 -12.72 2.20
N ASP A 561 -17.50 -13.70 3.07
CA ASP A 561 -17.06 -15.05 2.73
C ASP A 561 -18.16 -16.06 3.03
N LYS A 562 -18.17 -17.16 2.29
CA LYS A 562 -18.98 -18.33 2.64
C LYS A 562 -18.32 -19.12 3.76
N THR A 563 -19.11 -19.41 4.78
CA THR A 563 -18.81 -20.40 5.80
C THR A 563 -19.06 -21.81 5.27
N GLU A 564 -18.12 -22.71 5.54
CA GLU A 564 -18.21 -24.14 5.21
C GLU A 564 -19.34 -24.88 5.96
#